data_AF-A0A6G0VW60-F1
#
_entry.id   AF-A0A6G0VW60-F1
#
_cell.length_a   1.000
_cell.length_b   1.000
_cell.length_c   1.000
_cell.angle_alpha   90.00
_cell.angle_beta   90.00
_cell.angle_gamma   90.00
#
_symmetry.space_group_name_H-M   'P 1'
#
loop_
_entity.id
_entity.type
_entity.pdbx_description
1 polymer ?
#
loop_
_entity_poly.entity_id
_entity_poly.type
_entity_poly.pdbx_seq_one_letter_code
_entity_poly.pdbx_strand_id
1 'polypeptide(L)'
;MFRTTPDIVNKLDVIDPKSRLAIVLCMADDVYTEQFVDPQLGFRSHKTSTTKLEMHLSRVEHRIWTYQKDLYERSVDKHSLFRYEPCTRFANEKGYGAKVVAKMLIKKKKSITDLGGQCFYINEKHLVPGLNDFSVFTRSRSKNHHIYLGPAAYVNHDCESNSVFSPIGEKSYVGISTVKTILPGEEITVFYGNHFFGYNNSRCACLTCENKQMGIFQKKEYAIAIN
;
A
#
# COMPACT_ATOMS: atom_id res chain seq x y z
N MET A 1 37.74 6.84 -11.79
CA MET A 1 38.61 5.67 -12.12
C MET A 1 38.80 4.90 -10.82
N PHE A 2 37.87 3.99 -10.49
CA PHE A 2 37.93 3.19 -9.28
C PHE A 2 37.88 1.72 -9.66
N ARG A 3 38.78 0.97 -9.02
CA ARG A 3 39.18 -0.39 -9.37
C ARG A 3 38.02 -1.37 -9.14
N THR A 4 37.75 -2.18 -10.15
CA THR A 4 36.91 -3.37 -10.08
C THR A 4 37.58 -4.43 -9.19
N THR A 5 36.98 -4.75 -8.05
CA THR A 5 37.27 -5.99 -7.31
C THR A 5 36.50 -7.15 -7.97
N PRO A 6 37.08 -8.35 -8.15
CA PRO A 6 36.47 -9.44 -8.93
C PRO A 6 35.27 -10.16 -8.30
N ASP A 7 34.79 -9.77 -7.12
CA ASP A 7 33.81 -10.57 -6.35
C ASP A 7 32.36 -10.03 -6.34
N ILE A 8 31.98 -9.19 -7.31
CA ILE A 8 30.58 -8.74 -7.50
C ILE A 8 30.05 -9.20 -8.85
N VAL A 9 30.34 -10.45 -9.20
CA VAL A 9 29.67 -11.17 -10.27
C VAL A 9 28.88 -12.29 -9.57
N ASN A 10 27.55 -12.26 -9.70
CA ASN A 10 26.56 -13.26 -9.18
C ASN A 10 25.77 -12.92 -7.89
N LYS A 11 25.11 -11.77 -7.84
CA LYS A 11 23.79 -11.66 -7.15
C LYS A 11 22.62 -11.29 -8.07
N LEU A 12 22.89 -11.09 -9.37
CA LEU A 12 21.84 -10.85 -10.37
C LEU A 12 21.11 -12.13 -10.80
N ASP A 13 21.66 -13.32 -10.53
CA ASP A 13 21.02 -14.63 -10.79
C ASP A 13 19.90 -15.00 -9.80
N VAL A 14 19.63 -14.18 -8.78
CA VAL A 14 18.67 -14.53 -7.70
C VAL A 14 17.29 -13.89 -7.89
N ILE A 15 17.15 -12.88 -8.75
CA ILE A 15 15.86 -12.24 -9.03
C ILE A 15 15.16 -12.98 -10.17
N ASP A 16 13.98 -13.54 -9.89
CA ASP A 16 13.06 -14.00 -10.93
C ASP A 16 12.83 -12.86 -11.94
N PRO A 17 13.18 -13.04 -13.22
CA PRO A 17 13.01 -12.01 -14.26
C PRO A 17 11.59 -11.46 -14.32
N LYS A 18 10.58 -12.27 -13.99
CA LYS A 18 9.18 -11.84 -13.97
C LYS A 18 8.87 -10.87 -12.83
N SER A 19 9.60 -10.95 -11.72
CA SER A 19 9.44 -10.07 -10.55
C SER A 19 10.26 -8.78 -10.65
N ARG A 20 11.11 -8.64 -11.68
CA ARG A 20 12.06 -7.52 -11.80
C ARG A 20 11.40 -6.13 -11.70
N LEU A 21 10.25 -5.93 -12.35
CA LEU A 21 9.54 -4.65 -12.29
C LEU A 21 8.97 -4.36 -10.89
N ALA A 22 8.49 -5.39 -10.19
CA ALA A 22 8.06 -5.27 -8.81
C ALA A 22 9.23 -4.92 -7.87
N ILE A 23 10.39 -5.55 -8.04
CA ILE A 23 11.60 -5.25 -7.26
C ILE A 23 12.04 -3.79 -7.49
N VAL A 24 12.04 -3.32 -8.73
CA VAL A 24 12.36 -1.90 -9.03
C VAL A 24 11.33 -0.96 -8.38
N LEU A 25 10.04 -1.30 -8.42
CA LEU A 25 9.01 -0.53 -7.73
C LEU A 25 9.25 -0.50 -6.21
N CYS A 26 9.58 -1.62 -5.59
CA CYS A 26 9.89 -1.70 -4.16
C CYS A 26 11.07 -0.82 -3.77
N MET A 27 12.15 -0.86 -4.54
CA MET A 27 13.32 -0.01 -4.32
C MET A 27 13.00 1.48 -4.46
N ALA A 28 12.21 1.85 -5.48
CA ALA A 28 11.78 3.24 -5.67
C ALA A 28 10.87 3.68 -4.53
N ASP A 29 9.95 2.83 -4.09
CA ASP A 29 9.00 3.12 -3.02
C ASP A 29 9.71 3.37 -1.68
N ASP A 30 10.68 2.52 -1.31
CA ASP A 30 11.48 2.70 -0.10
C ASP A 30 12.22 4.05 -0.09
N VAL A 31 12.79 4.44 -1.24
CA VAL A 31 13.51 5.72 -1.40
C VAL A 31 12.55 6.91 -1.31
N TYR A 32 11.42 6.87 -2.01
CA TYR A 32 10.55 8.03 -2.13
C TYR A 32 9.57 8.19 -0.97
N THR A 33 9.21 7.12 -0.27
CA THR A 33 8.53 7.25 1.04
C THR A 33 9.46 7.91 2.05
N GLU A 34 10.74 7.51 2.11
CA GLU A 34 11.74 8.15 2.97
C GLU A 34 11.97 9.63 2.62
N GLN A 35 11.99 9.95 1.33
CA GLN A 35 12.20 11.33 0.88
C GLN A 35 10.98 12.23 1.11
N PHE A 36 9.76 11.76 0.84
CA PHE A 36 8.59 12.62 0.78
C PHE A 36 7.60 12.40 1.92
N VAL A 37 7.34 11.15 2.33
CA VAL A 37 6.27 10.82 3.29
C VAL A 37 6.78 10.82 4.73
N ASP A 38 7.94 10.22 4.99
CA ASP A 38 8.53 10.14 6.33
C ASP A 38 8.70 11.53 6.99
N PRO A 39 9.11 12.60 6.26
CA PRO A 39 9.13 13.95 6.83
C PRO A 39 7.75 14.51 7.20
N GLN A 40 6.69 14.11 6.50
CA GLN A 40 5.31 14.54 6.85
C GLN A 40 4.82 13.85 8.12
N LEU A 41 5.24 12.60 8.32
CA LEU A 41 4.85 11.77 9.46
C LEU A 41 5.73 12.00 10.70
N GLY A 42 6.98 12.45 10.50
CA GLY A 42 7.98 12.58 11.56
C GLY A 42 8.59 11.26 12.03
N PHE A 43 8.35 10.15 11.30
CA PHE A 43 8.92 8.83 11.56
C PHE A 43 9.07 8.03 10.27
N ARG A 44 9.82 6.93 10.34
CA ARG A 44 9.99 6.00 9.22
C ARG A 44 8.73 5.16 9.01
N SER A 45 8.00 5.42 7.93
CA SER A 45 6.84 4.62 7.51
C SER A 45 7.23 3.22 7.02
N HIS A 46 6.25 2.43 6.55
CA HIS A 46 6.49 1.10 5.97
C HIS A 46 7.57 1.12 4.88
N LYS A 47 8.32 0.01 4.80
CA LYS A 47 9.37 -0.19 3.79
C LYS A 47 9.39 -1.65 3.40
N THR A 48 9.55 -1.90 2.11
CA THR A 48 9.70 -3.25 1.55
C THR A 48 11.03 -3.89 1.96
N SER A 49 12.01 -3.09 2.40
CA SER A 49 13.34 -3.55 2.81
C SER A 49 14.05 -4.35 1.72
N THR A 50 13.76 -4.02 0.47
CA THR A 50 14.34 -4.68 -0.69
C THR A 50 15.83 -4.35 -0.73
N THR A 51 16.69 -5.38 -0.86
CA THR A 51 18.14 -5.17 -0.88
C THR A 51 18.49 -4.19 -2.01
N LYS A 52 19.17 -3.10 -1.66
CA LYS A 52 19.68 -2.12 -2.63
C LYS A 52 20.68 -2.84 -3.54
N LEU A 53 20.21 -3.24 -4.71
CA LEU A 53 21.06 -3.75 -5.77
C LEU A 53 21.48 -2.55 -6.60
N GLU A 54 22.78 -2.45 -6.89
CA GLU A 54 23.23 -1.57 -7.96
C GLU A 54 22.69 -2.13 -9.28
N MET A 55 21.58 -1.56 -9.73
CA MET A 55 20.90 -1.98 -10.95
C MET A 55 21.10 -0.92 -12.02
N HIS A 56 21.67 -1.31 -13.16
CA HIS A 56 21.49 -0.57 -14.39
C HIS A 56 20.03 -0.72 -14.83
N LEU A 57 19.26 0.37 -14.69
CA LEU A 57 17.83 0.37 -15.02
C LEU A 57 17.62 0.41 -16.53
N SER A 58 16.73 -0.44 -17.03
CA SER A 58 16.23 -0.32 -18.39
C SER A 58 15.39 0.95 -18.56
N ARG A 59 15.07 1.33 -19.80
CA ARG A 59 14.19 2.48 -20.08
C ARG A 59 12.81 2.35 -19.41
N VAL A 60 12.28 1.14 -19.33
CA VAL A 60 10.98 0.86 -18.68
C VAL A 60 11.10 1.00 -17.16
N GLU A 61 12.17 0.47 -16.57
CA GLU A 61 12.44 0.55 -15.14
C GLU A 61 12.69 2.00 -14.69
N HIS A 62 13.40 2.79 -15.51
CA HIS A 62 13.53 4.22 -15.29
C HIS A 62 12.18 4.94 -15.24
N ARG A 63 11.21 4.54 -16.07
CA ARG A 63 9.86 5.14 -16.03
C ARG A 63 9.14 4.79 -14.73
N ILE A 64 9.22 3.54 -14.27
CA ILE A 64 8.64 3.12 -12.98
C ILE A 64 9.23 3.96 -11.84
N TRP A 65 10.56 4.09 -11.83
CA TRP A 65 11.30 4.84 -10.83
C TRP A 65 10.91 6.32 -10.80
N THR A 66 10.97 7.00 -11.95
CA THR A 66 10.61 8.43 -12.03
C THR A 66 9.13 8.66 -11.77
N TYR A 67 8.24 7.79 -12.27
CA TYR A 67 6.82 7.94 -12.00
C TYR A 67 6.49 7.76 -10.52
N GLN A 68 7.17 6.85 -9.81
CA GLN A 68 7.01 6.69 -8.36
C GLN A 68 7.42 7.96 -7.61
N LYS A 69 8.52 8.59 -8.04
CA LYS A 69 8.95 9.89 -7.51
C LYS A 69 7.86 10.94 -7.67
N ASP A 70 7.42 11.14 -8.90
CA ASP A 70 6.47 12.20 -9.23
C ASP A 70 5.13 11.98 -8.52
N LEU A 71 4.75 10.71 -8.30
CA LEU A 71 3.54 10.36 -7.56
C LEU A 71 3.63 10.78 -6.09
N TYR A 72 4.75 10.49 -5.42
CA TYR A 72 4.95 10.91 -4.03
C TYR A 72 5.12 12.42 -3.89
N GLU A 73 5.87 13.06 -4.79
CA GLU A 73 6.03 14.52 -4.81
C GLU A 73 4.68 15.23 -4.91
N ARG A 74 3.79 14.78 -5.81
CA ARG A 74 2.42 15.32 -5.92
C ARG A 74 1.57 15.03 -4.68
N SER A 75 1.74 13.87 -4.06
CA SER A 75 0.93 13.47 -2.88
C SER A 75 1.19 14.32 -1.64
N VAL A 76 2.35 14.99 -1.56
CA VAL A 76 2.70 15.89 -0.45
C VAL A 76 2.60 17.36 -0.84
N ASP A 77 2.18 17.67 -2.07
CA ASP A 77 2.02 19.04 -2.53
C ASP A 77 0.95 19.78 -1.70
N LYS A 78 1.14 21.09 -1.55
CA LYS A 78 0.21 21.95 -0.79
C LYS A 78 -1.22 21.89 -1.33
N HIS A 79 -1.41 21.62 -2.63
CA HIS A 79 -2.71 21.49 -3.29
C HIS A 79 -3.28 20.06 -3.29
N SER A 80 -2.55 19.07 -2.76
CA SER A 80 -3.10 17.72 -2.62
C SER A 80 -4.40 17.75 -1.80
N LEU A 81 -5.36 16.91 -2.20
CA LEU A 81 -6.67 16.78 -1.56
C LEU A 81 -6.60 16.10 -0.19
N PHE A 82 -5.47 15.47 0.12
CA PHE A 82 -5.26 14.68 1.33
C PHE A 82 -3.90 14.96 1.97
N ARG A 83 -3.70 14.45 3.17
CA ARG A 83 -2.42 14.42 3.88
C ARG A 83 -2.22 13.06 4.54
N TYR A 84 -0.97 12.75 4.83
CA TYR A 84 -0.59 11.63 5.67
C TYR A 84 -0.69 12.03 7.14
N GLU A 85 -1.20 11.12 7.98
CA GLU A 85 -1.20 11.28 9.43
C GLU A 85 -0.73 9.99 10.11
N PRO A 86 -0.12 10.08 11.31
CA PRO A 86 0.16 8.90 12.13
C PRO A 86 -1.12 8.09 12.41
N CYS A 87 -1.00 6.77 12.37
CA CYS A 87 -2.08 5.85 12.72
C CYS A 87 -1.60 4.83 13.76
N THR A 88 -2.27 4.79 14.91
CA THR A 88 -1.95 3.86 16.01
C THR A 88 -3.03 2.80 16.22
N ARG A 89 -4.00 2.71 15.30
CA ARG A 89 -5.16 1.83 15.43
C ARG A 89 -4.82 0.36 15.27
N PHE A 90 -3.91 0.02 14.36
CA PHE A 90 -3.63 -1.35 13.97
C PHE A 90 -2.40 -1.88 14.70
N ALA A 91 -2.59 -2.93 15.51
CA ALA A 91 -1.56 -3.47 16.40
C ALA A 91 -0.32 -3.99 15.65
N ASN A 92 -0.50 -4.47 14.42
CA ASN A 92 0.56 -4.96 13.54
C ASN A 92 1.40 -3.84 12.90
N GLU A 93 1.08 -2.56 13.12
CA GLU A 93 1.78 -1.41 12.53
C GLU A 93 2.47 -0.54 13.59
N LYS A 94 2.73 -1.10 14.77
CA LYS A 94 3.28 -0.37 15.90
C LYS A 94 4.63 0.26 15.54
N GLY A 95 4.67 1.60 15.54
CA GLY A 95 5.87 2.40 15.28
C GLY A 95 6.03 2.91 13.85
N TYR A 96 5.17 2.51 12.92
CA TYR A 96 5.21 2.98 11.52
C TYR A 96 3.83 3.16 10.86
N GLY A 97 2.75 2.88 11.59
CA GLY A 97 1.38 2.99 11.09
C GLY A 97 1.01 4.42 10.68
N ALA A 98 0.35 4.53 9.54
CA ALA A 98 -0.06 5.79 8.96
C ALA A 98 -1.42 5.65 8.27
N LYS A 99 -2.07 6.79 8.03
CA LYS A 99 -3.35 6.87 7.34
C LYS A 99 -3.40 8.07 6.41
N VAL A 100 -4.35 8.06 5.50
CA VAL A 100 -4.62 9.16 4.59
C VAL A 100 -5.90 9.89 5.00
N VAL A 101 -5.81 11.21 5.20
CA VAL A 101 -6.93 12.03 5.69
C VAL A 101 -7.20 13.17 4.71
N ALA A 102 -8.48 13.42 4.44
CA ALA A 102 -8.90 14.51 3.56
C ALA A 102 -8.51 15.88 4.14
N LYS A 103 -7.89 16.73 3.32
CA LYS A 103 -7.59 18.14 3.65
C LYS A 103 -8.76 19.07 3.36
N MET A 104 -9.65 18.66 2.46
CA MET A 104 -10.80 19.42 2.01
C MET A 104 -11.96 18.51 1.63
N LEU A 105 -13.13 19.10 1.33
CA LEU A 105 -14.29 18.34 0.88
C LEU A 105 -13.99 17.62 -0.44
N ILE A 106 -14.10 16.29 -0.45
CA ILE A 106 -13.99 15.47 -1.65
C ILE A 106 -15.38 14.95 -1.99
N LYS A 107 -15.94 15.41 -3.11
CA LYS A 107 -17.27 14.97 -3.56
C LYS A 107 -17.27 13.49 -3.94
N LYS A 108 -18.42 12.82 -3.80
CA LYS A 108 -18.68 11.48 -4.35
C LYS A 108 -18.35 11.41 -5.86
N LYS A 109 -17.87 10.26 -6.33
CA LYS A 109 -17.44 9.97 -7.72
C LYS A 109 -16.25 10.82 -8.19
N LYS A 110 -15.45 11.35 -7.26
CA LYS A 110 -14.22 12.05 -7.58
C LYS A 110 -13.07 11.04 -7.67
N SER A 111 -12.34 11.06 -8.78
CA SER A 111 -11.03 10.42 -8.88
C SER A 111 -9.98 11.30 -8.19
N ILE A 112 -9.22 10.71 -7.27
CA ILE A 112 -8.13 11.36 -6.54
C ILE A 112 -6.83 10.93 -7.23
N THR A 113 -6.39 11.71 -8.22
CA THR A 113 -5.38 11.30 -9.20
C THR A 113 -3.99 11.06 -8.60
N ASP A 114 -3.68 11.74 -7.50
CA ASP A 114 -2.45 11.67 -6.72
C ASP A 114 -2.50 10.62 -5.60
N LEU A 115 -3.67 10.01 -5.33
CA LEU A 115 -3.85 8.91 -4.38
C LEU A 115 -4.04 7.59 -5.14
N GLY A 116 -2.99 7.09 -5.77
CA GLY A 116 -2.99 5.79 -6.43
C GLY A 116 -1.69 5.05 -6.21
N GLY A 117 -1.45 4.03 -7.03
CA GLY A 117 -0.23 3.25 -6.95
C GLY A 117 0.07 2.46 -8.21
N GLN A 118 1.33 2.12 -8.38
CA GLN A 118 1.78 1.19 -9.41
C GLN A 118 1.62 -0.25 -8.92
N CYS A 119 1.32 -1.19 -9.82
CA CYS A 119 1.26 -2.61 -9.49
C CYS A 119 1.95 -3.49 -10.52
N PHE A 120 2.76 -4.43 -10.04
CA PHE A 120 3.48 -5.38 -10.88
C PHE A 120 3.43 -6.78 -10.26
N TYR A 121 3.52 -7.79 -11.13
CA TYR A 121 3.62 -9.17 -10.71
C TYR A 121 4.84 -9.37 -9.81
N ILE A 122 4.65 -10.12 -8.73
CA ILE A 122 5.71 -10.57 -7.85
C ILE A 122 5.53 -12.06 -7.56
N ASN A 123 6.62 -12.82 -7.66
CA ASN A 123 6.64 -14.21 -7.26
C ASN A 123 6.62 -14.31 -5.73
N GLU A 124 5.84 -15.24 -5.16
CA GLU A 124 5.71 -15.46 -3.72
C GLU A 124 7.06 -15.62 -3.01
N LYS A 125 8.07 -16.19 -3.69
CA LYS A 125 9.41 -16.38 -3.11
C LYS A 125 10.11 -15.07 -2.72
N HIS A 126 9.66 -13.93 -3.24
CA HIS A 126 10.19 -12.60 -2.92
C HIS A 126 9.36 -11.86 -1.86
N LEU A 127 8.26 -12.47 -1.41
CA LEU A 127 7.43 -11.94 -0.33
C LEU A 127 7.85 -12.58 0.99
N VAL A 128 8.10 -11.74 1.98
CA VAL A 128 8.48 -12.12 3.34
C VAL A 128 7.35 -11.67 4.26
N PRO A 129 6.63 -12.61 4.89
CA PRO A 129 5.51 -12.29 5.76
C PRO A 129 5.88 -11.34 6.90
N GLY A 130 5.09 -10.28 7.08
CA GLY A 130 5.30 -9.26 8.10
C GLY A 130 6.41 -8.26 7.78
N LEU A 131 7.05 -8.35 6.61
CA LEU A 131 8.10 -7.42 6.18
C LEU A 131 7.67 -6.62 4.95
N ASN A 132 7.34 -7.28 3.84
CA ASN A 132 7.06 -6.61 2.55
C ASN A 132 5.74 -7.05 1.90
N ASP A 133 4.89 -7.75 2.64
CA ASP A 133 3.59 -8.25 2.19
C ASP A 133 2.40 -7.35 2.60
N PHE A 134 2.67 -6.16 3.13
CA PHE A 134 1.64 -5.23 3.63
C PHE A 134 0.71 -4.69 2.53
N SER A 135 1.17 -4.62 1.28
CA SER A 135 0.38 -4.13 0.14
C SER A 135 0.50 -5.06 -1.07
N VAL A 136 -0.02 -6.27 -0.91
CA VAL A 136 -0.07 -7.31 -1.93
C VAL A 136 -1.53 -7.70 -2.18
N PHE A 137 -1.88 -7.87 -3.45
CA PHE A 137 -3.18 -8.43 -3.83
C PHE A 137 -3.04 -9.56 -4.84
N THR A 138 -3.97 -10.50 -4.81
CA THR A 138 -4.02 -11.62 -5.74
C THR A 138 -5.06 -11.34 -6.82
N ARG A 139 -4.67 -11.40 -8.10
CA ARG A 139 -5.63 -11.26 -9.21
C ARG A 139 -6.51 -12.51 -9.31
N SER A 140 -7.84 -12.35 -9.28
CA SER A 140 -8.80 -13.47 -9.26
C SER A 140 -8.66 -14.45 -10.42
N ARG A 141 -8.37 -13.96 -11.64
CA ARG A 141 -8.30 -14.76 -12.88
C ARG A 141 -6.99 -15.55 -13.00
N SER A 142 -5.84 -14.91 -12.75
CA SER A 142 -4.53 -15.54 -12.92
C SER A 142 -4.00 -16.19 -11.65
N LYS A 143 -4.59 -15.89 -10.48
CA LYS A 143 -4.09 -16.28 -9.15
C LYS A 143 -2.68 -15.77 -8.84
N ASN A 144 -2.18 -14.83 -9.64
CA ASN A 144 -0.86 -14.25 -9.46
C ASN A 144 -0.90 -13.08 -8.46
N HIS A 145 0.09 -13.05 -7.57
CA HIS A 145 0.32 -11.92 -6.67
C HIS A 145 0.90 -10.73 -7.39
N HIS A 146 0.44 -9.57 -6.97
CA HIS A 146 0.95 -8.29 -7.41
C HIS A 146 1.23 -7.44 -6.18
N ILE A 147 2.40 -6.81 -6.16
CA ILE A 147 2.68 -5.76 -5.21
C ILE A 147 2.02 -4.48 -5.70
N TYR A 148 1.49 -3.68 -4.79
CA TYR A 148 0.80 -2.42 -5.09
C TYR A 148 1.36 -1.32 -4.21
N LEU A 149 2.13 -0.40 -4.77
CA LEU A 149 2.87 0.61 -3.98
C LEU A 149 2.65 2.02 -4.53
N GLY A 150 2.90 3.01 -3.69
CA GLY A 150 2.54 4.41 -3.91
C GLY A 150 1.70 4.97 -2.76
N PRO A 151 1.24 6.23 -2.85
CA PRO A 151 0.37 6.87 -1.87
C PRO A 151 -0.82 6.01 -1.41
N ALA A 152 -1.41 5.23 -2.32
CA ALA A 152 -2.53 4.36 -1.98
C ALA A 152 -2.19 3.21 -1.01
N ALA A 153 -0.91 2.87 -0.81
CA ALA A 153 -0.47 1.89 0.19
C ALA A 153 -0.66 2.37 1.64
N TYR A 154 -0.96 3.66 1.84
CA TYR A 154 -1.30 4.27 3.14
C TYR A 154 -2.82 4.36 3.38
N VAL A 155 -3.64 3.94 2.41
CA VAL A 155 -5.11 4.00 2.51
C VAL A 155 -5.59 2.76 3.22
N ASN A 156 -6.08 2.93 4.44
CA ASN A 156 -6.50 1.81 5.28
C ASN A 156 -7.79 1.15 4.81
N HIS A 157 -7.98 -0.07 5.30
CA HIS A 157 -9.21 -0.81 5.10
C HIS A 157 -10.34 -0.30 6.00
N ASP A 158 -11.53 -0.16 5.41
CA ASP A 158 -12.79 -0.18 6.16
C ASP A 158 -13.84 -1.05 5.46
N CYS A 159 -14.62 -1.82 6.24
CA CYS A 159 -15.69 -2.68 5.72
C CYS A 159 -16.81 -1.88 5.03
N GLU A 160 -17.01 -0.62 5.38
CA GLU A 160 -17.93 0.32 4.74
C GLU A 160 -17.18 1.56 4.21
N SER A 161 -16.14 1.29 3.44
CA SER A 161 -15.25 2.31 2.90
C SER A 161 -15.95 3.46 2.17
N ASN A 162 -15.31 4.64 2.19
CA ASN A 162 -15.79 5.82 1.48
C ASN A 162 -15.20 5.96 0.06
N SER A 163 -14.22 5.13 -0.30
CA SER A 163 -13.59 5.05 -1.61
C SER A 163 -13.42 3.61 -2.10
N VAL A 164 -13.06 3.45 -3.38
CA VAL A 164 -12.75 2.17 -4.02
C VAL A 164 -11.49 2.25 -4.87
N PHE A 165 -10.83 1.10 -5.07
CA PHE A 165 -9.85 0.93 -6.12
C PHE A 165 -10.50 1.10 -7.49
N SER A 166 -9.92 1.98 -8.30
CA SER A 166 -10.49 2.40 -9.58
C SER A 166 -9.42 2.20 -10.67
N PRO A 167 -9.56 1.15 -11.50
CA PRO A 167 -8.71 0.97 -12.68
C PRO A 167 -8.94 2.12 -13.66
N ILE A 168 -7.86 2.72 -14.17
CA ILE A 168 -7.93 3.85 -15.13
C ILE A 168 -7.61 3.44 -16.57
N GLY A 169 -7.67 2.13 -16.86
CA GLY A 169 -7.30 1.56 -18.16
C GLY A 169 -5.83 1.20 -18.33
N GLU A 170 -4.95 1.67 -17.42
CA GLU A 170 -3.55 1.27 -17.34
C GLU A 170 -3.40 -0.01 -16.51
N LYS A 171 -2.72 -1.04 -17.05
CA LYS A 171 -2.59 -2.33 -16.34
C LYS A 171 -1.66 -2.26 -15.15
N SER A 172 -0.70 -1.33 -15.22
CA SER A 172 0.36 -1.13 -14.24
C SER A 172 0.00 -0.10 -13.16
N TYR A 173 -1.19 0.50 -13.19
CA TYR A 173 -1.61 1.52 -12.23
C TYR A 173 -3.07 1.33 -11.79
N VAL A 174 -3.31 1.51 -10.50
CA VAL A 174 -4.66 1.53 -9.92
C VAL A 174 -4.81 2.85 -9.15
N GLY A 175 -5.90 3.57 -9.41
CA GLY A 175 -6.23 4.81 -8.71
C GLY A 175 -7.26 4.60 -7.61
N ILE A 176 -7.65 5.69 -6.95
CA ILE A 176 -8.71 5.72 -5.94
C ILE A 176 -9.82 6.67 -6.40
N SER A 177 -11.06 6.19 -6.33
CA SER A 177 -12.26 6.99 -6.61
C SER A 177 -13.21 6.96 -5.41
N THR A 178 -13.75 8.12 -5.04
CA THR A 178 -14.70 8.22 -3.93
C THR A 178 -16.07 7.65 -4.29
N VAL A 179 -16.69 6.91 -3.38
CA VAL A 179 -18.08 6.41 -3.51
C VAL A 179 -19.05 7.12 -2.57
N LYS A 180 -18.52 7.84 -1.57
CA LYS A 180 -19.24 8.75 -0.67
C LYS A 180 -18.60 10.14 -0.76
N THR A 181 -19.30 11.16 -0.29
CA THR A 181 -18.65 12.46 -0.03
C THR A 181 -17.79 12.31 1.21
N ILE A 182 -16.58 12.88 1.19
CA ILE A 182 -15.61 12.82 2.28
C ILE A 182 -15.38 14.26 2.78
N LEU A 183 -15.60 14.49 4.07
CA LEU A 183 -15.44 15.79 4.71
C LEU A 183 -13.96 16.04 5.08
N PRO A 184 -13.53 17.32 5.21
CA PRO A 184 -12.21 17.63 5.74
C PRO A 184 -11.99 16.96 7.11
N GLY A 185 -10.86 16.28 7.27
CA GLY A 185 -10.52 15.56 8.49
C GLY A 185 -10.98 14.10 8.54
N GLU A 186 -11.82 13.65 7.60
CA GLU A 186 -12.18 12.23 7.51
C GLU A 186 -11.06 11.41 6.87
N GLU A 187 -10.87 10.19 7.39
CA GLU A 187 -9.95 9.21 6.80
C GLU A 187 -10.50 8.71 5.47
N ILE A 188 -9.64 8.65 4.45
CA ILE A 188 -9.94 8.03 3.17
C ILE A 188 -9.66 6.54 3.33
N THR A 189 -10.67 5.70 3.08
CA THR A 189 -10.58 4.24 3.26
C THR A 189 -11.06 3.49 2.02
N VAL A 190 -10.63 2.24 1.87
CA VAL A 190 -11.06 1.32 0.81
C VAL A 190 -11.39 -0.07 1.35
N PHE A 191 -12.13 -0.84 0.56
CA PHE A 191 -12.39 -2.24 0.84
C PHE A 191 -11.32 -3.12 0.19
N TYR A 192 -10.49 -3.81 0.98
CA TYR A 192 -9.40 -4.66 0.44
C TYR A 192 -9.91 -5.98 -0.14
N GLY A 193 -11.02 -6.50 0.39
CA GLY A 193 -11.58 -7.79 0.00
C GLY A 193 -12.26 -8.49 1.17
N ASN A 194 -13.07 -9.52 0.89
CA ASN A 194 -13.87 -10.23 1.90
C ASN A 194 -13.04 -11.07 2.88
N HIS A 195 -11.81 -11.43 2.53
CA HIS A 195 -11.00 -12.38 3.28
C HIS A 195 -9.60 -11.86 3.63
N PHE A 196 -9.38 -10.54 3.53
CA PHE A 196 -8.06 -9.96 3.73
C PHE A 196 -7.59 -10.17 5.17
N PHE A 197 -8.46 -9.90 6.15
CA PHE A 197 -8.18 -10.11 7.57
C PHE A 197 -8.73 -11.46 8.06
N GLY A 198 -8.41 -12.54 7.36
CA GLY A 198 -8.96 -13.89 7.62
C GLY A 198 -10.35 -14.12 7.02
N TYR A 199 -10.92 -15.31 7.23
CA TYR A 199 -12.22 -15.66 6.65
C TYR A 199 -13.30 -14.64 7.08
N ASN A 200 -14.09 -14.14 6.12
CA ASN A 200 -15.06 -13.05 6.26
C ASN A 200 -14.57 -11.85 7.07
N ASN A 201 -13.28 -11.48 6.95
CA ASN A 201 -12.67 -10.39 7.71
C ASN A 201 -12.87 -10.52 9.24
N SER A 202 -12.90 -11.76 9.75
CA SER A 202 -13.07 -12.08 11.17
C SER A 202 -11.99 -11.48 12.08
N ARG A 203 -10.84 -11.07 11.54
CA ARG A 203 -9.78 -10.37 12.27
C ARG A 203 -9.65 -8.89 11.87
N CYS A 204 -10.65 -8.31 11.22
CA CYS A 204 -10.64 -6.90 10.85
C CYS A 204 -10.82 -6.00 12.08
N ALA A 205 -10.03 -4.93 12.14
CA ALA A 205 -10.04 -3.94 13.21
C ALA A 205 -10.50 -2.55 12.73
N CYS A 206 -11.20 -2.44 11.59
CA CYS A 206 -11.68 -1.16 11.07
C CYS A 206 -12.76 -0.52 11.97
N LEU A 207 -13.06 0.76 11.75
CA LEU A 207 -14.03 1.51 12.55
C LEU A 207 -15.46 0.95 12.39
N THR A 208 -15.83 0.53 11.19
CA THR A 208 -17.11 -0.12 10.95
C THR A 208 -17.26 -1.41 11.75
N CYS A 209 -16.21 -2.25 11.82
CA CYS A 209 -16.24 -3.48 12.61
C CYS A 209 -16.39 -3.19 14.11
N GLU A 210 -15.71 -2.16 14.62
CA GLU A 210 -15.84 -1.73 16.03
C GLU A 210 -17.28 -1.31 16.35
N ASN A 211 -17.84 -0.43 15.52
CA ASN A 211 -19.20 0.09 15.69
C ASN A 211 -20.27 -1.00 15.61
N LYS A 212 -20.05 -2.02 14.77
CA LYS A 212 -21.00 -3.12 14.54
C LYS A 212 -20.73 -4.38 15.37
N GLN A 213 -19.73 -4.37 16.24
CA GLN A 213 -19.29 -5.55 17.02
C GLN A 213 -18.97 -6.76 16.11
N MET A 214 -18.27 -6.49 15.01
CA MET A 214 -17.80 -7.48 14.04
C MET A 214 -16.26 -7.57 14.05
N GLY A 215 -15.69 -8.47 13.25
CA GLY A 215 -14.24 -8.64 13.17
C GLY A 215 -13.66 -9.02 14.54
N ILE A 216 -12.55 -8.39 14.95
CA ILE A 216 -11.94 -8.66 16.27
C ILE A 216 -12.83 -8.25 17.45
N PHE A 217 -13.85 -7.42 17.22
CA PHE A 217 -14.72 -6.88 18.26
C PHE A 217 -15.96 -7.77 18.51
N GLN A 218 -16.09 -8.88 17.78
CA GLN A 218 -17.17 -9.82 18.01
C GLN A 218 -17.03 -10.46 19.41
N LYS A 219 -18.05 -10.29 20.25
CA LYS A 219 -18.10 -10.96 21.55
C LYS A 219 -18.28 -12.46 21.35
N LYS A 220 -17.48 -13.27 22.04
CA LYS A 220 -17.74 -14.71 22.14
C LYS A 220 -18.96 -14.89 23.04
N GLU A 221 -20.09 -15.28 22.47
CA GLU A 221 -21.19 -15.82 23.26
C GLU A 221 -20.73 -17.14 23.87
N TYR A 222 -20.45 -17.15 25.17
CA TYR A 222 -20.40 -18.40 25.91
C TYR A 222 -21.85 -18.86 26.03
N ALA A 223 -22.22 -19.88 25.25
CA ALA A 223 -23.47 -20.58 25.46
C ALA A 223 -23.43 -21.13 26.89
N ILE A 224 -24.22 -20.53 27.78
CA ILE A 224 -24.55 -21.14 29.07
C ILE A 224 -25.42 -22.33 28.70
N ALA A 225 -24.81 -23.51 28.61
CA ALA A 225 -25.55 -24.76 28.61
C ALA A 225 -26.25 -24.84 29.97
N ILE A 226 -27.54 -24.52 29.98
CA ILE A 226 -28.41 -24.77 31.13
C ILE A 226 -28.62 -26.29 31.12
N ASN A 227 -28.02 -26.97 32.10
CA ASN A 227 -28.20 -28.40 32.36
C ASN A 227 -29.67 -28.75 32.61
#